data_AF-A0AAX2A6U0-F1
#
_entry.id   AF-A0AAX2A6U0-F1
#
_cell.length_a   1.000
_cell.length_b   1.000
_cell.length_c   1.000
_cell.angle_alpha   90.00
_cell.angle_beta   90.00
_cell.angle_gamma   90.00
#
_symmetry.space_group_name_H-M   'P 1'
#
loop_
_entity.id
_entity.type
_entity.pdbx_description
1 polymer ?
#
loop_
_entity_poly.entity_id
_entity_poly.type
_entity_poly.pdbx_seq_one_letter_code
_entity_poly.pdbx_strand_id
1 'polypeptide(L)'
;MKIKSILLIFIISLLLSGCGIGVKSYEIFEQQQNAITNNTNIYNSHSSIEFYSQYYIQKDYNDDKYIYIRNNYKRKVSEKCIYGHLAKKNDPKQKVIGWKILSGKEYCKQQQQWILSF
;
A
#
# COMPACT_ATOMS: atom_id res chain seq x y z
N MET A 1 -32.30 -3.24 -27.55
CA MET A 1 -30.89 -2.77 -27.67
C MET A 1 -30.24 -2.38 -26.35
N LYS A 2 -31.00 -1.96 -25.31
CA LYS A 2 -30.45 -1.49 -24.03
C LYS A 2 -29.86 -2.60 -23.12
N ILE A 3 -30.45 -3.80 -23.10
CA ILE A 3 -30.02 -4.92 -22.24
C ILE A 3 -28.67 -5.52 -22.68
N LYS A 4 -28.44 -5.66 -24.01
CA LYS A 4 -27.18 -6.18 -24.55
C LYS A 4 -25.98 -5.27 -24.23
N SER A 5 -26.19 -3.96 -24.17
CA SER A 5 -25.15 -2.98 -23.83
C SER A 5 -24.80 -3.00 -22.33
N ILE A 6 -25.78 -3.19 -21.44
CA ILE A 6 -25.56 -3.32 -20.00
C ILE A 6 -24.78 -4.61 -19.68
N LEU A 7 -25.11 -5.72 -20.34
CA LEU A 7 -24.39 -6.99 -20.19
C LEU A 7 -22.90 -6.88 -20.56
N LEU A 8 -22.59 -6.12 -21.62
CA LEU A 8 -21.21 -5.89 -22.06
C LEU A 8 -20.41 -5.09 -21.02
N ILE A 9 -21.04 -4.08 -20.40
CA ILE A 9 -20.42 -3.28 -19.32
C ILE A 9 -20.13 -4.14 -18.09
N PHE A 10 -21.03 -5.07 -17.73
CA PHE A 10 -20.82 -6.00 -16.62
C PHE A 10 -19.67 -6.99 -16.87
N ILE A 11 -19.50 -7.46 -18.11
CA ILE A 11 -18.39 -8.35 -18.46
C ILE A 11 -17.06 -7.61 -18.41
N ILE A 12 -17.03 -6.36 -18.90
CA ILE A 12 -15.83 -5.51 -18.84
C ILE A 12 -15.48 -5.16 -17.39
N SER A 13 -16.46 -4.86 -16.55
CA SER A 13 -16.21 -4.53 -15.14
C SER A 13 -15.66 -5.73 -14.33
N LEU A 14 -16.07 -6.96 -14.67
CA LEU A 14 -15.49 -8.18 -14.09
C LEU A 14 -14.02 -8.37 -14.52
N LEU A 15 -13.67 -8.07 -15.77
CA LEU A 15 -12.30 -8.16 -16.28
C LEU A 15 -11.36 -7.09 -15.68
N LEU A 16 -11.90 -5.92 -15.32
CA LEU A 16 -11.14 -4.80 -14.72
C LEU A 16 -10.89 -4.96 -13.21
N SER A 17 -11.43 -6.01 -12.57
CA SER A 17 -11.35 -6.18 -11.11
C SER A 17 -9.96 -6.60 -10.58
N GLY A 18 -8.98 -6.78 -11.48
CA GLY A 18 -7.60 -7.14 -11.13
C GLY A 18 -7.49 -8.60 -10.69
N CYS A 19 -6.79 -9.43 -11.47
CA CYS A 19 -6.58 -10.82 -11.11
C CYS A 19 -5.26 -10.95 -10.34
N GLY A 20 -5.29 -11.65 -9.20
CA GLY A 20 -4.07 -12.03 -8.50
C GLY A 20 -3.38 -13.18 -9.23
N ILE A 21 -2.08 -13.06 -9.50
CA ILE A 21 -1.28 -14.12 -10.12
C ILE A 21 -0.23 -14.64 -9.13
N GLY A 22 -0.05 -15.96 -9.11
CA GLY A 22 0.99 -16.63 -8.32
C GLY A 22 0.62 -16.89 -6.86
N VAL A 23 1.58 -17.41 -6.10
CA VAL A 23 1.42 -17.71 -4.67
C VAL A 23 1.66 -16.43 -3.86
N LYS A 24 0.95 -16.28 -2.73
CA LYS A 24 1.25 -15.21 -1.77
C LYS A 24 2.65 -15.40 -1.19
N SER A 25 3.52 -14.41 -1.39
CA SER A 25 4.89 -14.46 -0.90
C SER A 25 5.31 -13.18 -0.18
N TYR A 26 6.35 -13.29 0.63
CA TYR A 26 6.89 -12.15 1.36
C TYR A 26 7.71 -11.24 0.44
N GLU A 27 8.40 -11.83 -0.52
CA GLU A 27 9.24 -11.17 -1.51
C GLU A 27 8.42 -10.19 -2.36
N ILE A 28 7.19 -10.57 -2.73
CA ILE A 28 6.27 -9.67 -3.45
C ILE A 28 5.91 -8.46 -2.58
N PHE A 29 5.62 -8.67 -1.30
CA PHE A 29 5.34 -7.58 -0.36
C PHE A 29 6.56 -6.66 -0.20
N GLU A 30 7.75 -7.24 -0.01
CA GLU A 30 9.01 -6.50 0.11
C GLU A 30 9.30 -5.67 -1.15
N GLN A 31 9.14 -6.25 -2.34
CA GLN A 31 9.28 -5.53 -3.61
C GLN A 31 8.32 -4.34 -3.70
N GLN A 32 7.05 -4.51 -3.32
CA GLN A 32 6.08 -3.42 -3.33
C GLN A 32 6.46 -2.30 -2.35
N GLN A 33 6.87 -2.64 -1.12
CA GLN A 33 7.28 -1.62 -0.14
C GLN A 33 8.59 -0.92 -0.54
N ASN A 34 9.54 -1.65 -1.13
CA ASN A 34 10.77 -1.08 -1.68
C ASN A 34 10.47 -0.16 -2.85
N ALA A 35 9.53 -0.50 -3.73
CA ALA A 35 9.09 0.39 -4.81
C ALA A 35 8.50 1.70 -4.27
N ILE A 36 7.70 1.66 -3.20
CA ILE A 36 7.16 2.86 -2.54
C ILE A 36 8.28 3.73 -1.97
N THR A 37 9.30 3.11 -1.37
CA THR A 37 10.43 3.82 -0.75
C THR A 37 11.39 4.41 -1.79
N ASN A 38 11.70 3.66 -2.84
CA ASN A 38 12.70 4.04 -3.84
C ASN A 38 12.11 4.97 -4.90
N ASN A 39 10.84 4.79 -5.26
CA ASN A 39 10.18 5.60 -6.28
C ASN A 39 9.55 6.87 -5.66
N THR A 40 10.44 7.70 -5.13
CA THR A 40 10.10 8.99 -4.53
C THR A 40 9.42 9.94 -5.50
N ASN A 41 9.47 9.72 -6.83
CA ASN A 41 8.85 10.59 -7.83
C ASN A 41 7.36 10.30 -8.09
N ILE A 42 6.91 9.04 -8.08
CA ILE A 42 5.48 8.72 -8.27
C ILE A 42 4.66 9.10 -7.03
N TYR A 43 5.27 9.01 -5.85
CA TYR A 43 4.67 9.47 -4.60
C TYR A 43 5.11 10.88 -4.19
N ASN A 44 5.81 11.66 -5.02
CA ASN A 44 6.09 13.07 -4.68
C ASN A 44 4.80 13.94 -4.65
N SER A 45 3.67 13.47 -5.21
CA SER A 45 2.36 14.11 -5.09
C SER A 45 1.44 13.48 -4.04
N HIS A 46 1.65 12.21 -3.66
CA HIS A 46 0.79 11.44 -2.74
C HIS A 46 1.46 10.97 -1.44
N SER A 47 2.76 11.24 -1.24
CA SER A 47 3.46 11.10 0.06
C SER A 47 3.31 12.34 0.93
N SER A 48 2.32 13.19 0.64
CA SER A 48 1.94 14.24 1.55
C SER A 48 1.54 13.61 2.89
N ILE A 49 1.85 14.32 3.97
CA ILE A 49 1.31 14.10 5.32
C ILE A 49 -0.18 13.71 5.28
N GLU A 50 -0.93 14.21 4.30
CA GLU A 50 -2.35 13.95 4.09
C GLU A 50 -2.69 12.48 3.78
N PHE A 51 -1.94 11.79 2.92
CA PHE A 51 -2.19 10.37 2.65
C PHE A 51 -1.86 9.52 3.89
N TYR A 52 -0.75 9.84 4.56
CA TYR A 52 -0.35 9.14 5.76
C TYR A 52 -1.29 9.42 6.93
N SER A 53 -1.77 10.65 7.12
CA SER A 53 -2.71 10.99 8.20
C SER A 53 -4.08 10.34 8.01
N GLN A 54 -4.49 10.07 6.77
CA GLN A 54 -5.75 9.39 6.49
C GLN A 54 -5.70 7.89 6.80
N TYR A 55 -4.61 7.20 6.42
CA TYR A 55 -4.54 5.73 6.44
C TYR A 55 -3.53 5.15 7.42
N TYR A 56 -2.76 5.98 8.10
CA TYR A 56 -1.71 5.57 9.03
C TYR A 56 -1.79 6.39 10.32
N ILE A 57 -1.24 5.81 11.38
CA ILE A 57 -1.08 6.42 12.68
C ILE A 57 0.39 6.74 12.84
N GLN A 58 0.72 8.02 12.96
CA GLN A 58 2.07 8.48 13.25
C GLN A 58 2.41 8.18 14.71
N LYS A 59 3.61 7.64 14.94
CA LYS A 59 4.21 7.45 16.27
C LYS A 59 5.68 7.85 16.23
N ASP A 60 6.21 8.24 17.38
CA ASP A 60 7.65 8.34 17.57
C ASP A 60 8.29 6.95 17.44
N TYR A 61 9.34 6.86 16.62
CA TYR A 61 10.12 5.63 16.47
C TYR A 61 11.45 5.72 17.22
N ASN A 62 12.16 6.83 17.05
CA ASN A 62 13.35 7.20 17.80
C ASN A 62 13.49 8.73 17.81
N ASP A 63 14.62 9.23 18.29
CA ASP A 63 14.87 10.68 18.41
C ASP A 63 14.72 11.41 17.07
N ASP A 64 15.18 10.81 15.98
CA ASP A 64 15.23 11.45 14.66
C ASP A 64 14.13 11.04 13.68
N LYS A 65 13.31 10.03 14.01
CA LYS A 65 12.35 9.43 13.07
C LYS A 65 10.97 9.21 13.66
N TYR A 66 9.97 9.44 12.81
CA TYR A 66 8.61 8.95 12.99
C TYR A 66 8.43 7.60 12.29
N ILE A 67 7.47 6.81 12.79
CA ILE A 67 6.92 5.66 12.09
C ILE A 67 5.42 5.87 11.84
N TYR A 68 4.99 5.66 10.60
CA TYR A 68 3.59 5.65 10.20
C TYR A 68 3.12 4.22 10.15
N ILE A 69 2.37 3.80 11.17
CA ILE A 69 1.82 2.45 11.27
C ILE A 69 0.49 2.41 10.53
N ARG A 70 0.30 1.43 9.65
CA ARG A 70 -0.95 1.33 8.89
C ARG A 70 -2.16 1.22 9.83
N ASN A 71 -3.16 2.06 9.61
CA ASN A 71 -4.41 2.01 10.34
C ASN A 71 -5.29 0.88 9.77
N ASN A 72 -5.20 -0.29 10.41
CA ASN A 72 -5.93 -1.49 9.99
C ASN A 72 -7.46 -1.35 10.18
N TYR A 73 -7.96 -0.36 10.92
CA TYR A 73 -9.41 -0.12 11.05
C TYR A 73 -10.03 0.47 9.77
N LYS A 74 -9.25 1.13 8.91
CA LYS A 74 -9.75 1.83 7.70
C LYS A 74 -9.63 1.03 6.41
N ARG A 75 -8.89 -0.08 6.40
CA ARG A 75 -8.75 -0.96 5.22
C ARG A 75 -8.99 -2.40 5.65
N LYS A 76 -9.72 -3.19 4.84
CA LYS A 76 -9.94 -4.64 5.02
C LYS A 76 -8.63 -5.45 4.89
N VAL A 77 -7.67 -5.15 5.74
CA VAL A 77 -6.36 -5.80 5.79
C VAL A 77 -6.38 -6.66 7.04
N SER A 78 -5.76 -7.83 6.97
CA SER A 78 -5.64 -8.68 8.15
C SER A 78 -4.95 -7.88 9.26
N GLU A 79 -5.63 -7.75 10.39
CA GLU A 79 -5.10 -7.10 11.61
C GLU A 79 -3.76 -7.69 12.07
N LYS A 80 -3.46 -8.90 11.58
CA LYS A 80 -2.28 -9.67 11.89
C LYS A 80 -1.01 -9.23 11.14
N CYS A 81 -1.10 -8.46 10.05
CA CYS A 81 0.08 -7.87 9.40
C CYS A 81 0.21 -6.41 9.81
N ILE A 82 1.23 -6.11 10.61
CA ILE A 82 1.49 -4.75 11.09
C ILE A 82 2.86 -4.32 10.58
N TYR A 83 2.88 -3.32 9.73
CA TYR A 83 4.10 -2.68 9.22
C TYR A 83 3.91 -1.17 9.21
N GLY A 84 5.02 -0.45 9.14
CA GLY A 84 5.00 0.99 9.04
C GLY A 84 6.14 1.57 8.23
N HIS A 85 5.95 2.80 7.78
CA HIS A 85 6.91 3.57 7.01
C HIS A 85 7.67 4.52 7.92
N LEU A 86 8.97 4.62 7.74
CA LEU A 86 9.84 5.51 8.52
C LEU A 86 10.01 6.83 7.77
N ALA A 87 9.90 7.95 8.48
CA ALA A 87 10.23 9.28 7.96
C ALA A 87 11.11 10.03 8.95
N LYS A 88 11.94 10.96 8.46
CA LYS A 88 12.74 11.84 9.31
C LYS A 88 11.86 12.92 9.93
N LYS A 89 12.03 13.22 11.22
CA LYS A 89 11.29 14.31 11.89
C LYS A 89 11.66 15.69 11.32
N ASN A 90 12.93 15.85 10.93
CA ASN A 90 13.48 17.11 10.43
C ASN A 90 13.16 17.39 8.94
N ASP A 91 12.48 16.47 8.25
CA ASP A 91 12.05 16.72 6.87
C ASP A 91 10.65 17.35 6.88
N PRO A 92 10.49 18.62 6.43
CA PRO A 92 9.17 19.27 6.39
C PRO A 92 8.18 18.55 5.47
N LYS A 93 8.68 17.75 4.52
CA LYS A 93 7.84 16.92 3.64
C LYS A 93 7.61 15.52 4.20
N GLN A 94 8.23 15.17 5.33
CA GLN A 94 8.17 13.86 5.98
C GLN A 94 8.33 12.71 4.98
N LYS A 95 9.36 12.79 4.12
CA LYS A 95 9.59 11.77 3.10
C LYS A 95 9.88 10.42 3.75
N VAL A 96 9.28 9.39 3.19
CA VAL A 96 9.54 8.01 3.60
C VAL A 96 10.94 7.61 3.19
N ILE A 97 11.73 7.20 4.18
CA ILE A 97 13.13 6.76 4.02
C ILE A 97 13.25 5.23 4.05
N GLY A 98 12.18 4.53 4.44
CA GLY A 98 12.19 3.08 4.58
C GLY A 98 10.90 2.59 5.19
N TRP A 99 10.83 1.29 5.42
CA TRP A 99 9.70 0.63 6.04
C TRP A 99 10.19 -0.50 6.95
N LYS A 100 9.35 -0.89 7.90
CA LYS A 100 9.65 -1.95 8.85
C LYS A 100 8.39 -2.72 9.22
N ILE A 101 8.56 -4.03 9.39
CA ILE A 101 7.52 -4.90 9.94
C ILE A 101 7.60 -4.82 11.45
N LEU A 102 6.45 -4.57 12.06
CA LEU A 102 6.27 -4.51 13.50
C LEU A 102 5.76 -5.85 14.03
N SER A 103 4.87 -6.51 13.29
CA SER A 103 4.37 -7.83 13.69
C SER A 103 3.76 -8.61 12.50
N GLY A 104 3.80 -9.94 12.63
CA GLY A 104 3.07 -10.87 11.77
C GLY A 104 3.49 -10.89 10.31
N LYS A 105 4.80 -11.03 10.07
CA LYS A 105 5.42 -11.17 8.75
C LYS A 105 4.71 -12.21 7.86
N GLU A 106 4.31 -13.36 8.43
CA GLU A 106 3.60 -14.42 7.70
C GLU A 106 2.27 -13.96 7.10
N TYR A 107 1.60 -13.02 7.76
CA TYR A 107 0.33 -12.45 7.30
C TYR A 107 0.51 -11.30 6.32
N CYS A 108 1.74 -10.81 6.14
CA CYS A 108 2.08 -9.76 5.18
C CYS A 108 2.32 -10.30 3.77
N LYS A 109 2.26 -11.63 3.56
CA LYS A 109 2.44 -12.23 2.23
C LYS A 109 1.38 -11.71 1.27
N GLN A 110 1.85 -11.17 0.16
CA GLN A 110 1.01 -10.61 -0.88
C GLN A 110 1.15 -11.40 -2.17
N GLN A 111 0.09 -11.34 -2.96
CA GLN A 111 0.07 -11.89 -4.31
C GLN A 111 0.26 -10.74 -5.29
N GLN A 112 0.94 -11.00 -6.40
CA GLN A 112 1.12 -10.00 -7.44
C GLN A 112 -0.25 -9.70 -8.07
N GLN A 113 -0.61 -8.42 -8.13
CA GLN A 113 -1.83 -7.98 -8.78
C GLN A 113 -1.52 -7.65 -10.25
N TRP A 114 -2.27 -8.23 -11.18
CA TRP A 114 -2.26 -7.79 -12.56
C TRP A 114 -3.32 -6.72 -12.75
N ILE A 115 -2.86 -5.51 -13.09
CA ILE A 115 -3.73 -4.46 -13.62
C ILE A 115 -3.65 -4.60 -15.13
N LEU A 116 -4.74 -5.04 -15.76
CA LEU A 116 -4.89 -4.90 -17.20
C LEU A 116 -5.02 -3.41 -17.51
N SER A 117 -3.88 -2.79 -17.80
CA SER A 117 -3.82 -1.40 -18.25
C SER A 117 -4.00 -1.46 -19.77
N PHE A 118 -5.21 -1.19 -20.26
CA PHE A 118 -5.49 -0.98 -21.68
C PHE A 118 -5.67 0.50 -21.93
#